data_AF-A0AAD9G2E2-F1
#
_entry.id   AF-A0AAD9G2E2-F1
#
_cell.length_a   1.000
_cell.length_b   1.000
_cell.length_c   1.000
_cell.angle_alpha   90.00
_cell.angle_beta   90.00
_cell.angle_gamma   90.00
#
_symmetry.space_group_name_H-M   'P 1'
#
loop_
_entity.id
_entity.type
_entity.pdbx_description
1 polymer ?
#
loop_
_entity_poly.entity_id
_entity_poly.type
_entity_poly.pdbx_seq_one_letter_code
_entity_poly.pdbx_strand_id
1 'polypeptide(L)'
;MQFATVFAFCLTVFHYVHGDTINHDQVQPFAQPDPVTISEKAAIKFKPQLEAQYGCASFPAVNAAGGITGGLKGTKGTSACSEVPLGSQVYGRSA
;
A
#
# COMPACT_ATOMS: atom_id res chain seq x y z
N MET A 1 -0.07 -49.11 16.39
CA MET A 1 -0.21 -48.31 15.15
C MET A 1 -1.40 -47.35 15.27
N GLN A 2 -1.35 -46.31 16.13
CA GLN A 2 -2.34 -45.21 16.10
C GLN A 2 -1.99 -44.02 17.03
N PHE A 3 -0.70 -43.78 17.31
CA PHE A 3 -0.27 -42.60 18.09
C PHE A 3 0.50 -41.58 17.25
N ALA A 4 0.79 -41.89 15.99
CA ALA A 4 1.52 -41.01 15.07
C ALA A 4 0.63 -40.00 14.35
N THR A 5 -0.70 -40.07 14.50
CA THR A 5 -1.65 -39.29 13.68
C THR A 5 -2.15 -38.00 14.32
N VAL A 6 -1.70 -37.65 15.53
CA VAL A 6 -2.25 -36.48 16.27
C VAL A 6 -1.29 -35.28 16.29
N PHE A 7 -0.02 -35.45 15.92
CA PHE A 7 1.00 -34.40 16.06
C PHE A 7 1.32 -33.58 14.81
N ALA A 8 0.62 -33.83 13.70
CA ALA A 8 0.95 -33.24 12.41
C ALA A 8 -0.27 -32.57 11.78
N PHE A 9 -0.80 -31.48 12.35
CA PHE A 9 -1.59 -30.48 11.60
C PHE A 9 -1.89 -29.21 12.42
N CYS A 10 -0.95 -28.74 13.24
CA CYS A 10 -1.07 -27.44 13.92
C CYS A 10 0.20 -26.58 13.75
N LEU A 11 0.70 -26.51 12.52
CA LEU A 11 1.60 -25.44 12.07
C LEU A 11 0.82 -24.58 11.09
N THR A 12 -0.20 -23.88 11.58
CA THR A 12 -0.62 -22.64 10.93
C THR A 12 0.57 -21.72 11.05
N VAL A 13 1.31 -21.55 9.95
CA VAL A 13 2.43 -20.62 9.87
C VAL A 13 1.86 -19.24 10.20
N PHE A 14 2.15 -18.73 11.39
CA PHE A 14 1.95 -17.33 11.69
C PHE A 14 2.89 -16.55 10.78
N HIS A 15 2.40 -16.19 9.59
CA HIS A 15 3.06 -15.18 8.78
C HIS A 15 2.94 -13.86 9.52
N TYR A 16 3.95 -13.55 10.34
CA TYR A 16 4.18 -12.17 10.76
C TYR A 16 4.55 -11.40 9.51
N VAL A 17 3.64 -10.54 9.05
CA VAL A 17 3.95 -9.53 8.04
C VAL A 17 4.87 -8.51 8.72
N HIS A 18 6.17 -8.77 8.69
CA HIS A 18 7.14 -7.73 9.03
C HIS A 18 7.20 -6.78 7.84
N GLY A 19 6.64 -5.60 8.00
CA GLY A 19 6.69 -4.56 6.97
C GLY A 19 8.10 -4.01 6.86
N ASP A 20 8.83 -4.44 5.83
CA ASP A 20 10.15 -3.89 5.53
C ASP A 20 10.04 -2.43 5.05
N THR A 21 11.04 -1.61 5.38
CA THR A 21 11.20 -0.31 4.73
C THR A 21 11.84 -0.52 3.37
N ILE A 22 11.15 -0.13 2.30
CA ILE A 22 11.59 -0.29 0.91
C ILE A 22 11.77 1.06 0.22
N ASN A 23 12.45 1.07 -0.93
CA ASN A 23 12.65 2.30 -1.69
C ASN A 23 11.29 2.91 -2.11
N HIS A 24 11.21 4.24 -2.13
CA HIS A 24 9.96 4.96 -2.34
C HIS A 24 9.33 4.69 -3.71
N ASP A 25 10.12 4.31 -4.70
CA ASP A 25 9.74 3.97 -6.07
C ASP A 25 9.47 2.48 -6.29
N GLN A 26 9.61 1.65 -5.25
CA GLN A 26 9.39 0.20 -5.28
C GLN A 26 8.12 -0.24 -4.54
N VAL A 27 7.40 0.70 -3.91
CA VAL A 27 6.14 0.38 -3.25
C VAL A 27 5.06 0.17 -4.31
N GLN A 28 4.56 -1.06 -4.44
CA GLN A 28 3.49 -1.37 -5.38
C GLN A 28 2.15 -0.76 -4.87
N PRO A 29 1.46 0.08 -5.67
CA PRO A 29 0.14 0.59 -5.29
C PRO A 29 -0.93 -0.52 -5.33
N PHE A 30 -2.01 -0.29 -4.61
CA PHE A 30 -3.19 -1.15 -4.65
C PHE A 30 -4.06 -0.78 -5.85
N ALA A 31 -4.46 -1.77 -6.64
CA ALA A 31 -5.52 -1.57 -7.62
C ALA A 31 -6.80 -1.10 -6.90
N GLN A 32 -7.49 -0.10 -7.46
CA GLN A 32 -8.77 0.34 -6.91
C GLN A 32 -9.80 -0.78 -7.11
N PRO A 33 -10.35 -1.38 -6.03
CA PRO A 33 -11.33 -2.44 -6.16
C PRO A 33 -12.68 -1.90 -6.64
N ASP A 34 -13.51 -2.78 -7.18
CA ASP A 34 -14.90 -2.45 -7.50
C ASP A 34 -15.69 -2.16 -6.21
N PRO A 35 -16.35 -1.00 -6.08
CA PRO A 35 -17.02 -0.61 -4.84
C PRO A 35 -18.34 -1.37 -4.63
N VAL A 36 -18.49 -2.02 -3.48
CA VAL A 36 -19.66 -2.86 -3.14
C VAL A 36 -20.61 -2.09 -2.22
N THR A 37 -20.09 -1.55 -1.12
CA THR A 37 -20.87 -0.88 -0.07
C THR A 37 -21.23 0.56 -0.43
N ILE A 38 -22.18 1.16 0.32
CA ILE A 38 -22.56 2.57 0.12
C ILE A 38 -21.37 3.49 0.37
N SER A 39 -20.59 3.24 1.42
CA SER A 39 -19.40 4.04 1.76
C SER A 39 -18.32 3.92 0.70
N GLU A 40 -18.05 2.73 0.16
CA GLU A 40 -17.09 2.55 -0.94
C GLU A 40 -17.55 3.26 -2.22
N LYS A 41 -18.82 3.14 -2.59
CA LYS A 41 -19.39 3.82 -3.76
C LYS A 41 -19.30 5.34 -3.60
N ALA A 42 -19.59 5.85 -2.40
CA ALA A 42 -19.43 7.26 -2.08
C ALA A 42 -17.95 7.68 -2.17
N ALA A 43 -17.02 6.89 -1.63
CA ALA A 43 -15.59 7.19 -1.67
C ALA A 43 -15.05 7.30 -3.11
N ILE A 44 -15.50 6.44 -4.02
CA ILE A 44 -15.15 6.54 -5.45
C ILE A 44 -15.84 7.74 -6.11
N LYS A 45 -17.13 7.94 -5.84
CA LYS A 45 -17.92 9.05 -6.41
C LYS A 45 -17.36 10.43 -6.04
N PHE A 46 -16.90 10.59 -4.80
CA PHE A 46 -16.38 11.84 -4.27
C PHE A 46 -14.85 11.87 -4.21
N LYS A 47 -14.16 11.00 -4.97
CA LYS A 47 -12.70 11.01 -5.06
C LYS A 47 -12.24 12.36 -5.63
N PRO A 48 -11.37 13.12 -4.93
CA PRO A 48 -10.95 14.43 -5.38
C PRO A 48 -10.01 14.36 -6.58
N GLN A 49 -9.94 15.46 -7.31
CA GLN A 49 -8.81 15.73 -8.19
C GLN A 49 -7.71 16.44 -7.39
N LEU A 50 -6.46 16.04 -7.60
CA LEU A 50 -5.30 16.66 -6.98
C LEU A 50 -4.37 17.20 -8.06
N GLU A 51 -4.15 18.50 -8.06
CA GLU A 51 -3.13 19.16 -8.87
C GLU A 51 -1.93 19.48 -7.98
N ALA A 52 -0.82 18.78 -8.19
CA ALA A 52 0.43 19.05 -7.49
C ALA A 52 1.26 20.07 -8.30
N GLN A 53 1.07 21.37 -8.02
CA GLN A 53 1.82 22.44 -8.70
C GLN A 53 3.30 22.47 -8.31
N TYR A 54 3.60 22.11 -7.06
CA TYR A 54 4.94 22.06 -6.51
C TYR A 54 5.08 20.84 -5.59
N GLY A 55 6.32 20.40 -5.39
CA GLY A 55 6.62 19.26 -4.53
C GLY A 55 6.52 17.92 -5.26
N CYS A 56 6.34 16.86 -4.50
CA CYS A 56 6.26 15.50 -5.02
C CYS A 56 4.87 15.18 -5.56
N ALA A 57 4.80 14.32 -6.57
CA ALA A 57 3.58 13.58 -6.90
C ALA A 57 3.20 12.65 -5.73
N SER A 58 1.96 12.14 -5.72
CA SER A 58 1.53 11.17 -4.70
C SER A 58 2.05 9.77 -5.00
N PHE A 59 2.81 9.20 -4.06
CA PHE A 59 3.33 7.84 -4.11
C PHE A 59 2.55 6.93 -3.15
N PRO A 60 2.49 5.62 -3.42
CA PRO A 60 2.04 4.63 -2.45
C PRO A 60 2.95 4.61 -1.21
N ALA A 61 2.33 4.66 -0.04
CA ALA A 61 3.03 4.63 1.25
C ALA A 61 3.29 3.20 1.76
N VAL A 62 2.46 2.23 1.35
CA VAL A 62 2.51 0.83 1.76
C VAL A 62 2.00 -0.07 0.63
N ASN A 63 2.53 -1.29 0.55
CA ASN A 63 2.11 -2.33 -0.40
C ASN A 63 1.37 -3.49 0.29
N ALA A 64 0.88 -4.46 -0.49
CA ALA A 64 0.12 -5.61 0.03
C ALA A 64 0.93 -6.56 0.94
N ALA A 65 2.27 -6.55 0.84
CA ALA A 65 3.16 -7.31 1.72
C ALA A 65 3.49 -6.54 3.02
N GLY A 66 2.86 -5.39 3.26
CA GLY A 66 3.13 -4.55 4.42
C GLY A 66 4.42 -3.73 4.34
N GLY A 67 5.15 -3.80 3.23
CA GLY A 67 6.35 -2.99 3.01
C GLY A 67 5.97 -1.52 2.89
N ILE A 68 6.69 -0.65 3.62
CA ILE A 68 6.43 0.79 3.71
C ILE A 68 7.50 1.59 2.98
N THR A 69 7.13 2.76 2.45
CA THR A 69 8.10 3.68 1.84
C THR A 69 9.14 4.16 2.85
N GLY A 70 10.42 4.12 2.47
CA GLY A 70 11.50 4.81 3.19
C GLY A 70 11.50 6.33 2.97
N GLY A 71 10.66 6.83 2.06
CA GLY A 71 10.60 8.23 1.68
C GLY A 71 11.87 8.71 0.98
N LEU A 72 12.02 10.04 0.93
CA LEU A 72 13.18 10.70 0.34
C LEU A 72 13.79 11.69 1.32
N LYS A 73 15.11 11.76 1.33
CA LYS A 73 15.82 12.85 2.02
C LYS A 73 15.59 14.16 1.26
N GLY A 74 15.11 15.19 1.93
CA GLY A 74 14.74 16.49 1.35
C GLY A 74 15.92 17.37 0.91
N THR A 75 16.88 16.84 0.14
CA THR A 75 18.10 17.55 -0.28
C THR A 75 18.21 17.78 -1.79
N LYS A 76 17.32 17.19 -2.61
CA LYS A 76 17.42 17.22 -4.09
C LYS A 76 16.17 17.80 -4.78
N GLY A 77 15.44 18.67 -4.08
CA GLY A 77 14.16 19.18 -4.57
C GLY A 77 13.19 18.04 -4.89
N THR A 78 12.55 18.10 -6.06
CA THR A 78 11.51 17.13 -6.48
C THR A 78 11.99 16.10 -7.50
N SER A 79 13.25 16.16 -7.93
CA SER A 79 13.78 15.34 -9.04
C SER A 79 13.57 13.83 -8.86
N ALA A 80 13.54 13.33 -7.63
CA ALA A 80 13.32 11.92 -7.31
C ALA A 80 11.84 11.55 -7.05
N CYS A 81 10.91 12.52 -7.07
CA CYS A 81 9.50 12.31 -6.73
C CYS A 81 8.52 13.06 -7.65
N SER A 82 8.97 13.54 -8.80
CA SER A 82 8.07 14.10 -9.82
C SER A 82 7.41 13.02 -10.66
N GLU A 83 8.06 11.87 -10.84
CA GLU A 83 7.57 10.75 -11.65
C GLU A 83 7.25 9.53 -10.77
N VAL A 84 6.09 8.91 -10.98
CA VAL A 84 5.61 7.78 -10.16
C VAL A 84 5.58 6.50 -11.02
N PRO A 85 6.68 5.72 -11.10
CA PRO A 85 6.84 4.69 -12.12
C PRO A 85 5.85 3.52 -12.00
N LEU A 86 5.41 3.20 -10.78
CA LEU A 86 4.45 2.13 -10.51
C LEU A 86 2.99 2.62 -10.47
N GLY A 87 2.77 3.93 -10.64
CA GLY A 87 1.47 4.57 -10.49
C GLY A 87 1.23 5.17 -9.11
N SER A 88 0.38 6.18 -9.09
CA SER A 88 0.01 6.97 -7.90
C SER A 88 -0.98 6.24 -7.00
N GLN A 89 -1.09 6.69 -5.73
CA GLN A 89 -2.05 6.16 -4.75
C GLN A 89 -2.76 7.30 -4.00
N VAL A 90 -4.05 7.11 -3.75
CA VAL A 90 -4.85 7.90 -2.80
C VAL A 90 -5.48 6.97 -1.77
N TYR A 91 -5.66 7.46 -0.54
CA TYR A 91 -6.25 6.72 0.57
C TYR A 91 -7.52 7.42 1.06
N GLY A 92 -8.59 6.68 1.31
CA GLY A 92 -9.86 7.21 1.80
C GLY A 92 -10.38 6.45 3.01
N ARG A 93 -11.00 7.16 3.96
CA ARG A 93 -11.65 6.60 5.15
C ARG A 93 -12.94 7.35 5.43
N SER A 94 -14.05 6.64 5.59
CA SER A 94 -15.36 7.19 5.99
C SER A 94 -15.64 6.97 7.47
N ALA A 95 -16.50 7.79 8.06
CA ALA A 95 -16.98 7.70 9.44
C ALA A 95 -18.47 8.02 9.51
#